data_AF-A0A8T5F0H4-F1
#
_entry.id   AF-A0A8T5F0H4-F1
#
_cell.length_a   1.000
_cell.length_b   1.000
_cell.length_c   1.000
_cell.angle_alpha   90.00
_cell.angle_beta   90.00
_cell.angle_gamma   90.00
#
_symmetry.space_group_name_H-M   'P 1'
#
loop_
_entity.id
_entity.type
_entity.pdbx_description
1 polymer ?
#
loop_
_entity_poly.entity_id
_entity_poly.type
_entity_poly.pdbx_seq_one_letter_code
_entity_poly.pdbx_strand_id
1 'polypeptide(L)'
;MKKIFSLLILTIILISSVFAQGNGAGNTIAPEDSDDILESDVDEAKAQGSVSLCVRYLKNKYPRQDVRRLNNICGQIEKNKEAIARTIRKQVRDNFPNVDQLTDEQKAKIKAMGRSKVAKLAVEKPEVLKQKLQNYNIKKFTNKADMFRKRTVDNYKEARERYEWLKDKHKEIKDELADEKAAFKDAVELGDDEAQINAAKDYLTSVADLVLNSLETVRAKVEENDDLTEEEAIEILTKIDENIELIQDAKEEVDVATTKEEVKEAGAVIVKNWNKMKEKVRFYSGQLIKSKVHDVTSRAEFLENKFERALNKLEELGYDVSIADELLDEYSESLETAKEYFKDAKDKFEEAKELINSDEYNREDAKALVEDGKELLKLAHESLKDAHETSKEIIKEIRETGYDKVEELLEDEEEDYYVVEEEDEEDSEDESNEDIEDNDDEEDEENNEENNEEEYNSESWNTIIPDSCVNFFDGCNTCFKIEGSDQAGCTKMACAKYDEPKCLDDDKSDEEICTEDSDCSEGEICINSECEENEEETTE
;
A
#
# COMPACT_ATOMS: atom_id res chain seq x y z
N MET A 1 9.53 -29.56 -49.70
CA MET A 1 9.23 -28.62 -50.81
C MET A 1 8.98 -27.27 -50.16
N LYS A 2 9.99 -26.41 -50.10
CA LYS A 2 10.29 -25.39 -51.13
C LYS A 2 9.07 -24.47 -51.32
N LYS A 3 9.10 -23.31 -50.67
CA LYS A 3 9.49 -22.00 -51.25
C LYS A 3 8.32 -21.35 -51.98
N ILE A 4 8.27 -20.02 -51.81
CA ILE A 4 7.47 -19.03 -52.55
C ILE A 4 6.24 -18.56 -51.75
N PHE A 5 6.48 -17.65 -50.80
CA PHE A 5 5.88 -16.31 -50.82
C PHE A 5 6.79 -15.37 -50.01
N SER A 6 8.01 -15.23 -50.53
CA SER A 6 8.86 -14.07 -50.36
C SER A 6 8.43 -13.08 -51.44
N LEU A 7 8.11 -11.85 -51.07
CA LEU A 7 8.40 -10.59 -51.79
C LEU A 7 7.39 -9.53 -51.37
N LEU A 8 7.75 -8.72 -50.37
CA LEU A 8 7.69 -7.25 -50.45
C LEU A 8 7.92 -6.52 -49.12
N ILE A 9 8.77 -7.03 -48.21
CA ILE A 9 9.25 -6.22 -47.08
C ILE A 9 10.73 -6.52 -46.84
N LEU A 10 11.59 -6.01 -47.73
CA LEU A 10 13.04 -5.97 -47.50
C LEU A 10 13.73 -5.02 -48.48
N THR A 11 13.76 -3.74 -48.12
CA THR A 11 14.84 -2.79 -48.40
C THR A 11 14.63 -1.65 -47.40
N ILE A 12 15.48 -1.26 -46.46
CA ILE A 12 16.88 -1.48 -46.04
C ILE A 12 16.81 -1.11 -44.53
N ILE A 13 17.46 -1.78 -43.58
CA ILE A 13 18.69 -1.31 -42.90
C ILE A 13 18.91 -2.28 -41.73
N LEU A 14 19.99 -3.08 -41.77
CA LEU A 14 20.74 -3.50 -40.58
C LEU A 14 22.22 -3.71 -40.97
N ILE A 15 23.04 -2.75 -40.54
CA ILE A 15 24.33 -2.89 -39.81
C ILE A 15 25.51 -3.65 -40.49
N SER A 16 26.57 -2.87 -40.76
CA SER A 16 28.03 -3.11 -40.61
C SER A 16 28.70 -4.28 -41.37
N SER A 17 29.87 -4.21 -42.01
CA SER A 17 31.12 -3.43 -41.88
C SER A 17 32.06 -3.85 -43.06
N VAL A 18 32.99 -3.04 -43.60
CA VAL A 18 34.43 -2.99 -43.23
C VAL A 18 35.29 -2.38 -44.40
N PHE A 19 36.33 -1.58 -44.04
CA PHE A 19 37.57 -1.12 -44.75
C PHE A 19 37.47 -0.09 -45.91
N ALA A 20 38.35 0.93 -46.07
CA ALA A 20 39.52 1.42 -45.33
C ALA A 20 40.00 2.82 -45.85
N GLN A 21 40.67 3.55 -44.94
CA GLN A 21 41.80 4.50 -45.06
C GLN A 21 41.72 5.85 -45.83
N GLY A 22 42.08 6.91 -45.09
CA GLY A 22 42.64 8.17 -45.62
C GLY A 22 42.86 9.24 -44.54
N ASN A 23 44.11 9.39 -44.09
CA ASN A 23 44.60 10.25 -43.00
C ASN A 23 44.23 11.74 -43.05
N GLY A 24 44.07 12.34 -41.85
CA GLY A 24 44.19 13.77 -41.60
C GLY A 24 44.32 14.06 -40.10
N ALA A 25 45.53 14.35 -39.65
CA ALA A 25 45.86 14.71 -38.27
C ALA A 25 45.22 16.04 -37.86
N GLY A 26 44.85 16.19 -36.58
CA GLY A 26 44.69 17.51 -35.96
C GLY A 26 43.63 17.59 -34.87
N ASN A 27 44.12 17.71 -33.64
CA ASN A 27 43.54 18.42 -32.50
C ASN A 27 42.47 17.73 -31.63
N THR A 28 42.89 17.54 -30.38
CA THR A 28 42.12 17.46 -29.13
C THR A 28 41.11 18.60 -29.01
N ILE A 29 39.82 18.29 -28.87
CA ILE A 29 38.84 19.10 -28.13
C ILE A 29 37.84 18.12 -27.51
N ALA A 30 37.86 17.99 -26.18
CA ALA A 30 36.73 17.45 -25.42
C ALA A 30 35.54 18.40 -25.64
N PRO A 31 34.30 17.92 -25.92
CA PRO A 31 33.19 18.83 -26.11
C PRO A 31 32.92 19.58 -24.81
N GLU A 32 32.95 20.89 -24.95
CA GLU A 32 32.69 21.91 -23.95
C GLU A 32 31.38 21.65 -23.19
N ASP A 33 31.35 22.12 -21.95
CA ASP A 33 30.17 22.31 -21.10
C ASP A 33 29.07 23.08 -21.84
N SER A 34 28.21 22.38 -22.59
CA SER A 34 26.95 22.94 -23.07
C SER A 34 25.80 22.28 -22.31
N ASP A 35 25.10 23.06 -21.49
CA ASP A 35 23.82 22.72 -20.85
C ASP A 35 22.66 22.59 -21.85
N ASP A 36 22.96 22.26 -23.11
CA ASP A 36 22.00 22.17 -24.20
C ASP A 36 21.78 20.71 -24.59
N ILE A 37 20.51 20.31 -24.55
CA ILE A 37 20.06 18.97 -24.89
C ILE A 37 20.07 18.84 -26.42
N LEU A 38 20.75 17.81 -26.93
CA LEU A 38 20.80 17.56 -28.38
C LEU A 38 19.41 17.19 -28.91
N GLU A 39 19.04 17.79 -30.05
CA GLU A 39 17.71 17.57 -30.65
C GLU A 39 17.47 16.11 -31.06
N SER A 40 18.51 15.38 -31.47
CA SER A 40 18.44 13.94 -31.74
C SER A 40 18.08 13.10 -30.50
N ASP A 41 18.53 13.53 -29.32
CA ASP A 41 18.23 12.83 -28.07
C ASP A 41 16.81 13.14 -27.58
N VAL A 42 16.31 14.34 -27.88
CA VAL A 42 14.90 14.69 -27.68
C VAL A 42 14.02 13.82 -28.56
N ASP A 43 14.37 13.61 -29.83
CA ASP A 43 13.59 12.76 -30.73
C ASP A 43 13.57 11.29 -30.27
N GLU A 44 14.70 10.76 -29.82
CA GLU A 44 14.81 9.40 -29.29
C GLU A 44 14.07 9.23 -27.96
N ALA A 45 14.11 10.25 -27.09
CA ALA A 45 13.33 10.30 -25.87
C ALA A 45 11.82 10.37 -26.15
N LYS A 46 11.42 11.16 -27.15
CA LYS A 46 10.01 11.28 -27.57
C LYS A 46 9.48 9.99 -28.20
N ALA A 47 10.34 9.22 -28.85
CA ALA A 47 10.01 7.90 -29.40
C ALA A 47 9.68 6.84 -28.33
N GLN A 48 10.01 7.09 -27.05
CA GLN A 48 9.64 6.22 -25.93
C GLN A 48 8.11 6.21 -25.66
N GLY A 49 7.36 7.17 -26.22
CA GLY A 49 5.91 7.09 -26.33
C GLY A 49 5.10 7.71 -25.20
N SER A 50 5.69 7.99 -24.03
CA SER A 50 5.08 8.74 -22.91
C SER A 50 5.98 9.88 -22.42
N VAL A 51 5.38 10.90 -21.79
CA VAL A 51 6.14 12.04 -21.22
C VAL A 51 7.03 11.59 -20.07
N SER A 52 6.55 10.70 -19.20
CA SER A 52 7.33 10.15 -18.09
C SER A 52 8.58 9.38 -18.56
N LEU A 53 8.47 8.58 -19.62
CA LEU A 53 9.60 7.85 -20.20
C LEU A 53 10.56 8.77 -20.95
N CYS A 54 10.05 9.79 -21.65
CA CYS A 54 10.86 10.82 -22.29
C CYS A 54 11.67 11.62 -21.27
N VAL A 55 11.04 12.07 -20.19
CA VAL A 55 11.67 12.85 -19.11
C VAL A 55 12.69 11.98 -18.38
N ARG A 56 12.35 10.72 -18.07
CA ARG A 56 13.28 9.77 -17.45
C ARG A 56 14.50 9.48 -18.33
N TYR A 57 14.28 9.27 -19.63
CA TYR A 57 15.37 9.07 -20.61
C TYR A 57 16.30 10.30 -20.67
N LEU A 58 15.73 11.51 -20.78
CA LEU A 58 16.52 12.75 -20.83
C LEU A 58 17.19 13.07 -19.49
N LYS A 59 16.57 12.76 -18.36
CA LYS A 59 17.14 12.99 -17.03
C LYS A 59 18.32 12.05 -16.75
N ASN A 60 18.25 10.80 -17.19
CA ASN A 60 19.38 9.87 -17.11
C ASN A 60 20.55 10.30 -18.00
N LYS A 61 20.26 10.85 -19.20
CA LYS A 61 21.29 11.27 -20.15
C LYS A 61 21.86 12.66 -19.85
N TYR A 62 21.06 13.54 -19.25
CA TYR A 62 21.41 14.91 -18.86
C TYR A 62 21.02 15.19 -17.39
N PRO A 63 21.77 14.64 -16.41
CA PRO A 63 21.37 14.66 -14.99
C PRO A 63 21.25 16.06 -14.39
N ARG A 64 22.02 17.02 -14.91
CA ARG A 64 22.03 18.42 -14.45
C ARG A 64 20.85 19.25 -14.95
N GLN A 65 20.07 18.76 -15.92
CA GLN A 65 18.93 19.49 -16.46
C GLN A 65 17.77 19.52 -15.48
N ASP A 66 17.13 20.69 -15.38
CA ASP A 66 15.96 20.90 -14.54
C ASP A 66 14.77 20.10 -15.09
N VAL A 67 14.08 19.40 -14.19
CA VAL A 67 12.96 18.51 -14.54
C VAL A 67 11.82 19.28 -15.19
N ARG A 68 11.57 20.54 -14.83
CA ARG A 68 10.56 21.40 -15.49
C ARG A 68 10.96 21.73 -16.92
N ARG A 69 12.24 21.97 -17.20
CA ARG A 69 12.74 22.17 -18.57
C ARG A 69 12.55 20.90 -19.40
N LEU A 70 12.84 19.72 -18.82
CA LEU A 70 12.62 18.42 -19.48
C LEU A 70 11.14 18.15 -19.73
N ASN A 71 10.27 18.43 -18.75
CA ASN A 71 8.81 18.32 -18.91
C ASN A 71 8.29 19.22 -20.03
N ASN A 72 8.77 20.45 -20.14
CA ASN A 72 8.38 21.36 -21.23
C ASN A 72 8.80 20.85 -22.63
N ILE A 73 9.95 20.19 -22.74
CA ILE A 73 10.46 19.61 -23.99
C ILE A 73 9.66 18.36 -24.38
N CYS A 74 9.38 17.49 -23.41
CA CYS A 74 8.66 16.24 -23.61
C CYS A 74 7.14 16.44 -23.74
N GLY A 75 6.56 17.50 -23.17
CA GLY A 75 5.11 17.81 -23.23
C GLY A 75 4.57 18.10 -24.64
N GLN A 76 5.43 18.18 -25.66
CA GLN A 76 5.00 18.22 -27.06
C GLN A 76 4.54 16.85 -27.60
N ILE A 77 4.90 15.74 -26.95
CA ILE A 77 4.41 14.38 -27.28
C ILE A 77 2.91 14.30 -27.06
N GLU A 78 2.45 14.93 -25.98
CA GLU A 78 1.06 15.00 -25.56
C GLU A 78 0.27 15.96 -26.44
N LYS A 79 0.72 17.19 -26.72
CA LYS A 79 -0.09 18.17 -27.49
C LYS A 79 -0.69 17.69 -28.82
N ASN A 80 -0.04 16.76 -29.55
CA ASN A 80 -0.58 16.18 -30.78
C ASN A 80 -1.40 14.89 -30.55
N LYS A 81 -1.14 14.13 -29.48
CA LYS A 81 -1.96 12.97 -29.06
C LYS A 81 -3.20 13.43 -28.30
N GLU A 82 -3.08 14.41 -27.41
CA GLU A 82 -4.12 15.13 -26.68
C GLU A 82 -5.10 15.85 -27.60
N ALA A 83 -4.69 16.44 -28.73
CA ALA A 83 -5.65 17.08 -29.64
C ALA A 83 -6.58 16.04 -30.31
N ILE A 84 -6.03 14.86 -30.61
CA ILE A 84 -6.76 13.73 -31.17
C ILE A 84 -7.57 13.01 -30.07
N ALA A 85 -6.99 12.82 -28.88
CA ALA A 85 -7.64 12.24 -27.71
C ALA A 85 -8.75 13.13 -27.16
N ARG A 86 -8.57 14.46 -27.09
CA ARG A 86 -9.64 15.43 -26.77
C ARG A 86 -10.78 15.37 -27.78
N THR A 87 -10.45 15.23 -29.07
CA THR A 87 -11.48 15.07 -30.10
C THR A 87 -12.21 13.73 -29.95
N ILE A 88 -11.51 12.64 -29.63
CA ILE A 88 -12.09 11.30 -29.41
C ILE A 88 -12.87 11.23 -28.09
N ARG A 89 -12.38 11.76 -26.97
CA ARG A 89 -13.03 11.82 -25.65
C ARG A 89 -14.28 12.71 -25.71
N LYS A 90 -14.17 13.90 -26.32
CA LYS A 90 -15.34 14.75 -26.62
C LYS A 90 -16.32 14.03 -27.56
N GLN A 91 -15.83 13.28 -28.56
CA GLN A 91 -16.69 12.43 -29.39
C GLN A 91 -17.24 11.20 -28.68
N VAL A 92 -16.65 10.64 -27.63
CA VAL A 92 -17.21 9.51 -26.87
C VAL A 92 -18.26 10.03 -25.89
N ARG A 93 -18.00 11.18 -25.27
CA ARG A 93 -18.93 11.96 -24.46
C ARG A 93 -20.14 12.45 -25.28
N ASP A 94 -19.90 12.94 -26.50
CA ASP A 94 -20.93 13.45 -27.42
C ASP A 94 -21.57 12.33 -28.28
N ASN A 95 -20.86 11.22 -28.56
CA ASN A 95 -21.37 10.03 -29.27
C ASN A 95 -21.61 8.86 -28.33
N PHE A 96 -22.19 9.07 -27.15
CA PHE A 96 -22.87 7.95 -26.49
C PHE A 96 -24.05 7.59 -27.41
N PRO A 97 -23.97 6.55 -28.29
CA PRO A 97 -24.67 6.57 -29.57
C PRO A 97 -26.20 6.42 -29.45
N ASN A 98 -26.71 6.29 -28.22
CA ASN A 98 -28.07 5.89 -27.90
C ASN A 98 -28.62 6.58 -26.63
N VAL A 99 -28.09 7.74 -26.20
CA VAL A 99 -28.62 8.45 -25.00
C VAL A 99 -30.11 8.71 -25.11
N ASP A 100 -30.60 9.05 -26.30
CA ASP A 100 -32.03 9.26 -26.56
C ASP A 100 -32.88 7.99 -26.38
N GLN A 101 -32.27 6.80 -26.41
CA GLN A 101 -32.93 5.50 -26.23
C GLN A 101 -32.91 5.01 -24.78
N LEU A 102 -32.25 5.74 -23.88
CA LEU A 102 -32.19 5.44 -22.45
C LEU A 102 -33.28 6.19 -21.69
N THR A 103 -33.80 5.54 -20.64
CA THR A 103 -34.71 6.20 -19.69
C THR A 103 -33.97 7.25 -18.86
N ASP A 104 -34.70 8.18 -18.27
CA ASP A 104 -34.09 9.19 -17.38
C ASP A 104 -33.39 8.55 -16.18
N GLU A 105 -33.91 7.41 -15.70
CA GLU A 105 -33.28 6.59 -14.67
C GLU A 105 -31.95 6.00 -15.15
N GLN A 106 -31.88 5.43 -16.35
CA GLN A 106 -30.65 4.90 -16.93
C GLN A 106 -29.59 5.99 -17.16
N LYS A 107 -30.02 7.18 -17.58
CA LYS A 107 -29.14 8.35 -17.71
C LYS A 107 -28.60 8.81 -16.35
N ALA A 108 -29.44 8.79 -15.32
CA ALA A 108 -29.02 9.10 -13.95
C ALA A 108 -27.96 8.10 -13.46
N LYS A 109 -28.12 6.80 -13.75
CA LYS A 109 -27.14 5.75 -13.40
C LYS A 109 -25.79 6.02 -14.04
N ILE A 110 -25.77 6.32 -15.34
CA ILE A 110 -24.54 6.65 -16.06
C ILE A 110 -23.88 7.93 -15.51
N LYS A 111 -24.67 8.97 -15.23
CA LYS A 111 -24.15 10.23 -14.66
C LYS A 111 -23.51 10.01 -13.29
N ALA A 112 -24.00 9.03 -12.54
CA ALA A 112 -23.55 8.71 -11.21
C ALA A 112 -22.28 7.82 -11.20
N MET A 113 -21.92 7.20 -12.33
CA MET A 113 -20.76 6.32 -12.47
C MET A 113 -19.48 7.09 -12.80
N GLY A 114 -18.33 6.53 -12.39
CA GLY A 114 -17.01 7.05 -12.74
C GLY A 114 -16.70 6.98 -14.24
N ARG A 115 -15.86 7.88 -14.74
CA ARG A 115 -15.58 8.06 -16.18
C ARG A 115 -15.02 6.81 -16.84
N SER A 116 -14.11 6.11 -16.16
CA SER A 116 -13.50 4.87 -16.66
C SER A 116 -14.58 3.80 -16.90
N LYS A 117 -15.49 3.61 -15.95
CA LYS A 117 -16.64 2.69 -16.08
C LYS A 117 -17.58 3.14 -17.21
N VAL A 118 -17.89 4.43 -17.29
CA VAL A 118 -18.72 5.00 -18.39
C VAL A 118 -18.07 4.73 -19.75
N ALA A 119 -16.75 4.90 -19.87
CA ALA A 119 -16.01 4.62 -21.10
C ALA A 119 -16.06 3.13 -21.48
N LYS A 120 -15.89 2.22 -20.51
CA LYS A 120 -16.08 0.76 -20.70
C LYS A 120 -17.50 0.43 -21.19
N LEU A 121 -18.52 1.12 -20.68
CA LEU A 121 -19.93 0.91 -21.07
C LEU A 121 -20.31 1.56 -22.40
N ALA A 122 -19.67 2.66 -22.79
CA ALA A 122 -20.01 3.43 -23.99
C ALA A 122 -19.77 2.66 -25.31
N VAL A 123 -18.90 1.65 -25.29
CA VAL A 123 -18.63 0.79 -26.46
C VAL A 123 -19.64 -0.35 -26.64
N GLU A 124 -20.55 -0.54 -25.68
CA GLU A 124 -21.54 -1.62 -25.71
C GLU A 124 -22.71 -1.34 -26.66
N LYS A 125 -23.34 -2.41 -27.14
CA LYS A 125 -24.59 -2.29 -27.91
C LYS A 125 -25.73 -1.82 -26.99
N PRO A 126 -26.70 -1.02 -27.47
CA PRO A 126 -27.74 -0.44 -26.62
C PRO A 126 -28.54 -1.47 -25.80
N GLU A 127 -28.82 -2.66 -26.34
CA GLU A 127 -29.52 -3.71 -25.58
C GLU A 127 -28.65 -4.32 -24.47
N VAL A 128 -27.35 -4.53 -24.74
CA VAL A 128 -26.40 -5.04 -23.76
C VAL A 128 -26.16 -4.01 -22.65
N LEU A 129 -26.04 -2.73 -23.03
CA LEU A 129 -25.93 -1.64 -22.09
C LEU A 129 -27.14 -1.57 -21.17
N LYS A 130 -28.36 -1.65 -21.71
CA LYS A 130 -29.59 -1.65 -20.89
C LYS A 130 -29.63 -2.80 -19.90
N GLN A 131 -29.19 -3.99 -20.31
CA GLN A 131 -29.08 -5.14 -19.42
C GLN A 131 -28.05 -4.91 -18.32
N LYS A 132 -26.84 -4.43 -18.67
CA LYS A 132 -25.81 -4.09 -17.67
C LYS A 132 -26.30 -3.04 -16.67
N LEU A 133 -26.99 -2.00 -17.13
CA LEU A 133 -27.57 -0.94 -16.29
C LEU A 133 -28.68 -1.41 -15.34
N GLN A 134 -29.21 -2.64 -15.49
CA GLN A 134 -30.15 -3.21 -14.53
C GLN A 134 -29.45 -3.58 -13.23
N ASN A 135 -28.19 -4.03 -13.30
CA ASN A 135 -27.39 -4.44 -12.15
C ASN A 135 -26.84 -3.26 -11.33
N TYR A 136 -27.30 -2.03 -11.55
CA TYR A 136 -26.83 -0.87 -10.81
C TYR A 136 -27.98 -0.14 -10.17
N ASN A 137 -27.84 0.21 -8.90
CA ASN A 137 -28.82 1.00 -8.15
C ASN A 137 -28.20 2.31 -7.68
N ILE A 138 -29.00 3.39 -7.72
CA ILE A 138 -28.60 4.67 -7.15
C ILE A 138 -29.30 4.81 -5.82
N LYS A 139 -28.54 4.74 -4.74
CA LYS A 139 -29.02 5.00 -3.39
C LYS A 139 -28.81 6.45 -3.06
N LYS A 140 -29.89 7.17 -2.74
CA LYS A 140 -29.83 8.60 -2.36
C LYS A 140 -29.88 8.76 -0.85
N PHE A 141 -29.13 9.73 -0.35
CA PHE A 141 -28.97 10.02 1.07
C PHE A 141 -29.43 11.45 1.38
N THR A 142 -29.89 11.65 2.61
CA THR A 142 -30.35 12.98 3.05
C THR A 142 -29.19 13.90 3.40
N ASN A 143 -28.06 13.32 3.82
CA ASN A 143 -26.86 14.04 4.17
C ASN A 143 -25.61 13.24 3.79
N LYS A 144 -24.48 13.94 3.74
CA LYS A 144 -23.17 13.37 3.37
C LYS A 144 -22.66 12.29 4.33
N ALA A 145 -22.96 12.39 5.62
CA ALA A 145 -22.45 11.43 6.61
C ALA A 145 -23.09 10.05 6.42
N ASP A 146 -24.41 10.02 6.22
CA ASP A 146 -25.18 8.79 5.97
C ASP A 146 -24.74 8.06 4.69
N MET A 147 -24.14 8.78 3.75
CA MET A 147 -23.65 8.22 2.48
C MET A 147 -22.43 7.30 2.67
N PHE A 148 -21.65 7.53 3.73
CA PHE A 148 -20.39 6.82 3.94
C PHE A 148 -20.45 5.87 5.15
N ARG A 149 -21.25 6.22 6.16
CA ARG A 149 -21.37 5.43 7.39
C ARG A 149 -22.45 4.38 7.25
N LYS A 150 -22.19 3.19 7.78
CA LYS A 150 -23.19 2.12 7.89
C LYS A 150 -23.97 2.18 9.21
N ARG A 151 -23.38 2.74 10.28
CA ARG A 151 -24.04 2.88 11.58
C ARG A 151 -23.63 4.14 12.33
N THR A 152 -24.30 4.40 13.45
CA THR A 152 -23.97 5.50 14.36
C THR A 152 -23.16 4.97 15.54
N VAL A 153 -22.03 5.60 15.84
CA VAL A 153 -21.16 5.23 16.98
C VAL A 153 -21.12 6.38 17.98
N ASP A 154 -21.81 6.22 19.10
CA ASP A 154 -21.93 7.26 20.14
C ASP A 154 -20.64 7.43 20.97
N ASN A 155 -19.92 6.34 21.22
CA ASN A 155 -18.74 6.31 22.10
C ASN A 155 -17.40 6.25 21.35
N TYR A 156 -17.34 6.79 20.12
CA TYR A 156 -16.18 6.72 19.23
C TYR A 156 -14.86 7.09 19.92
N LYS A 157 -14.86 8.23 20.63
CA LYS A 157 -13.65 8.77 21.27
C LYS A 157 -13.13 7.83 22.37
N GLU A 158 -14.02 7.30 23.20
CA GLU A 158 -13.67 6.41 24.30
C GLU A 158 -13.15 5.07 23.77
N ALA A 159 -13.82 4.51 22.76
CA ALA A 159 -13.38 3.29 22.08
C ALA A 159 -11.97 3.45 21.46
N ARG A 160 -11.72 4.60 20.81
CA ARG A 160 -10.41 4.92 20.24
C ARG A 160 -9.31 5.09 21.28
N GLU A 161 -9.58 5.80 22.37
CA GLU A 161 -8.62 5.96 23.48
C GLU A 161 -8.29 4.61 24.13
N ARG A 162 -9.29 3.73 24.29
CA ARG A 162 -9.11 2.35 24.76
C ARG A 162 -8.24 1.54 23.80
N TYR A 163 -8.50 1.61 22.50
CA TYR A 163 -7.69 0.92 21.49
C TYR A 163 -6.21 1.31 21.55
N GLU A 164 -5.90 2.62 21.62
CA GLU A 164 -4.51 3.09 21.71
C GLU A 164 -3.84 2.60 23.00
N TRP A 165 -4.55 2.67 24.14
CA TRP A 165 -4.03 2.15 25.41
C TRP A 165 -3.78 0.63 25.36
N LEU A 166 -4.67 -0.13 24.74
CA LEU A 166 -4.52 -1.59 24.59
C LEU A 166 -3.30 -1.95 23.75
N LYS A 167 -3.02 -1.18 22.69
CA LYS A 167 -1.84 -1.38 21.83
C LYS A 167 -0.53 -1.16 22.59
N ASP A 168 -0.46 -0.13 23.42
CA ASP A 168 0.70 0.10 24.28
C ASP A 168 0.86 -1.03 25.31
N LYS A 169 -0.24 -1.44 25.93
CA LYS A 169 -0.28 -2.58 26.87
C LYS A 169 0.15 -3.90 26.24
N HIS A 170 -0.22 -4.14 24.99
CA HIS A 170 0.18 -5.34 24.26
C HIS A 170 1.69 -5.51 24.22
N LYS A 171 2.41 -4.40 24.02
CA LYS A 171 3.87 -4.40 23.98
C LYS A 171 4.46 -4.71 25.35
N GLU A 172 3.95 -4.07 26.41
CA GLU A 172 4.40 -4.32 27.79
C GLU A 172 4.24 -5.79 28.18
N ILE A 173 3.05 -6.39 27.94
CA ILE A 173 2.78 -7.79 28.25
C ILE A 173 3.72 -8.72 27.47
N LYS A 174 3.98 -8.41 26.19
CA LYS A 174 4.85 -9.22 25.34
C LYS A 174 6.30 -9.23 25.83
N ASP A 175 6.79 -8.10 26.32
CA ASP A 175 8.14 -7.97 26.85
C ASP A 175 8.28 -8.77 28.17
N GLU A 176 7.30 -8.67 29.08
CA GLU A 176 7.25 -9.43 30.35
C GLU A 176 7.16 -10.95 30.13
N LEU A 177 6.36 -11.38 29.14
CA LEU A 177 6.16 -12.79 28.82
C LEU A 177 7.44 -13.52 28.42
N ALA A 178 8.41 -12.82 27.80
CA ALA A 178 9.68 -13.41 27.40
C ALA A 178 10.52 -13.84 28.62
N ASP A 179 10.54 -13.00 29.66
CA ASP A 179 11.27 -13.25 30.90
C ASP A 179 10.62 -14.38 31.71
N GLU A 180 9.29 -14.39 31.81
CA GLU A 180 8.54 -15.44 32.51
C GLU A 180 8.67 -16.81 31.82
N LYS A 181 8.69 -16.83 30.49
CA LYS A 181 8.95 -18.05 29.72
C LYS A 181 10.33 -18.61 30.02
N ALA A 182 11.34 -17.75 30.14
CA ALA A 182 12.69 -18.16 30.52
C ALA A 182 12.73 -18.70 31.95
N ALA A 183 12.11 -18.00 32.91
CA ALA A 183 12.02 -18.43 34.30
C ALA A 183 11.31 -19.78 34.45
N PHE A 184 10.23 -20.01 33.71
CA PHE A 184 9.54 -21.30 33.68
C PHE A 184 10.45 -22.42 33.15
N LYS A 185 11.17 -22.18 32.06
CA LYS A 185 12.13 -23.15 31.51
C LYS A 185 13.22 -23.50 32.53
N ASP A 186 13.79 -22.51 33.20
CA ASP A 186 14.82 -22.72 34.23
C ASP A 186 14.28 -23.52 35.42
N ALA A 187 13.04 -23.24 35.87
CA ALA A 187 12.38 -24.00 36.94
C ALA A 187 12.16 -25.48 36.55
N VAL A 188 11.82 -25.73 35.28
CA VAL A 188 11.69 -27.09 34.74
C VAL A 188 13.04 -27.82 34.77
N GLU A 189 14.13 -27.16 34.38
CA GLU A 189 15.48 -27.74 34.39
C GLU A 189 15.99 -28.05 35.80
N LEU A 190 15.64 -27.21 36.79
CA LEU A 190 16.04 -27.39 38.19
C LEU A 190 15.29 -28.52 38.92
N GLY A 191 14.13 -28.94 38.42
CA GLY A 191 13.38 -30.08 38.98
C GLY A 191 12.69 -29.83 40.32
N ASP A 192 12.48 -28.57 40.71
CA ASP A 192 11.75 -28.19 41.93
C ASP A 192 10.26 -28.02 41.61
N ASP A 193 9.42 -28.89 42.17
CA ASP A 193 7.99 -28.93 41.91
C ASP A 193 7.25 -27.64 42.31
N GLU A 194 7.65 -27.00 43.42
CA GLU A 194 7.00 -25.77 43.90
C GLU A 194 7.40 -24.57 43.03
N ALA A 195 8.68 -24.49 42.65
CA ALA A 195 9.16 -23.47 41.72
C ALA A 195 8.53 -23.62 40.32
N GLN A 196 8.34 -24.85 39.84
CA GLN A 196 7.68 -25.12 38.56
C GLN A 196 6.23 -24.69 38.54
N ILE A 197 5.47 -24.97 39.61
CA ILE A 197 4.06 -24.56 39.70
C ILE A 197 3.96 -23.03 39.68
N ASN A 198 4.76 -22.33 40.48
CA ASN A 198 4.69 -20.86 40.53
C ASN A 198 5.10 -20.23 39.19
N ALA A 199 6.23 -20.66 38.61
CA ALA A 199 6.67 -20.13 37.32
C ALA A 199 5.70 -20.46 36.16
N ALA A 200 5.03 -21.61 36.21
CA ALA A 200 4.00 -21.96 35.24
C ALA A 200 2.76 -21.07 35.37
N LYS A 201 2.36 -20.74 36.61
CA LYS A 201 1.25 -19.83 36.88
C LYS A 201 1.54 -18.44 36.35
N ASP A 202 2.68 -17.87 36.71
CA ASP A 202 3.09 -16.54 36.22
C ASP A 202 3.06 -16.49 34.69
N TYR A 203 3.71 -17.47 34.03
CA TYR A 203 3.72 -17.56 32.57
C TYR A 203 2.32 -17.69 31.95
N LEU A 204 1.47 -18.59 32.46
CA LEU A 204 0.13 -18.80 31.89
C LEU A 204 -0.80 -17.61 32.15
N THR A 205 -0.67 -16.94 33.29
CA THR A 205 -1.41 -15.72 33.62
C THR A 205 -1.07 -14.61 32.62
N SER A 206 0.20 -14.44 32.27
CA SER A 206 0.62 -13.47 31.25
C SER A 206 0.24 -13.88 29.82
N VAL A 207 0.23 -15.18 29.50
CA VAL A 207 -0.35 -15.67 28.23
C VAL A 207 -1.83 -15.32 28.16
N ALA A 208 -2.60 -15.54 29.23
CA ALA A 208 -4.01 -15.16 29.28
C ALA A 208 -4.18 -13.65 29.09
N ASP A 209 -3.35 -12.82 29.75
CA ASP A 209 -3.38 -11.37 29.58
C ASP A 209 -3.07 -10.92 28.15
N LEU A 210 -2.12 -11.57 27.47
CA LEU A 210 -1.82 -11.29 26.07
C LEU A 210 -3.01 -11.61 25.17
N VAL A 211 -3.67 -12.75 25.41
CA VAL A 211 -4.87 -13.17 24.67
C VAL A 211 -6.02 -12.19 24.91
N LEU A 212 -6.33 -11.88 26.17
CA LEU A 212 -7.36 -10.93 26.56
C LEU A 212 -7.11 -9.56 25.93
N ASN A 213 -5.89 -9.05 26.00
CA ASN A 213 -5.51 -7.78 25.38
C ASN A 213 -5.72 -7.80 23.86
N SER A 214 -5.40 -8.92 23.20
CA SER A 214 -5.61 -9.06 21.75
C SER A 214 -7.10 -9.04 21.37
N LEU A 215 -7.94 -9.77 22.13
CA LEU A 215 -9.39 -9.80 21.93
C LEU A 215 -10.01 -8.41 22.18
N GLU A 216 -9.60 -7.77 23.27
CA GLU A 216 -10.02 -6.41 23.63
C GLU A 216 -9.60 -5.37 22.58
N THR A 217 -8.45 -5.55 21.94
CA THR A 217 -7.98 -4.66 20.87
C THR A 217 -8.93 -4.70 19.68
N VAL A 218 -9.35 -5.90 19.26
CA VAL A 218 -10.33 -6.06 18.19
C VAL A 218 -11.70 -5.53 18.62
N ARG A 219 -12.14 -5.84 19.85
CA ARG A 219 -13.38 -5.34 20.45
C ARG A 219 -13.47 -3.81 20.35
N ALA A 220 -12.44 -3.11 20.85
CA ALA A 220 -12.37 -1.66 20.81
C ALA A 220 -12.39 -1.11 19.37
N LYS A 221 -11.75 -1.82 18.43
CA LYS A 221 -11.73 -1.40 17.02
C LYS A 221 -13.10 -1.59 16.34
N VAL A 222 -13.84 -2.63 16.69
CA VAL A 222 -15.22 -2.83 16.25
C VAL A 222 -16.10 -1.73 16.85
N GLU A 223 -16.02 -1.46 18.16
CA GLU A 223 -16.79 -0.39 18.81
C GLU A 223 -16.51 1.01 18.24
N GLU A 224 -15.28 1.29 17.79
CA GLU A 224 -14.91 2.55 17.13
C GLU A 224 -15.45 2.65 15.69
N ASN A 225 -15.69 1.54 15.00
CA ASN A 225 -15.93 1.51 13.56
C ASN A 225 -17.40 1.81 13.20
N ASP A 226 -17.62 2.82 12.34
CA ASP A 226 -18.92 3.24 11.80
C ASP A 226 -19.18 2.74 10.35
N ASP A 227 -18.24 1.98 9.81
CA ASP A 227 -18.22 1.44 8.44
C ASP A 227 -18.74 -0.04 8.39
N LEU A 228 -19.04 -0.66 9.54
CA LEU A 228 -19.73 -1.95 9.71
C LEU A 228 -21.23 -1.74 9.95
N THR A 229 -22.07 -2.70 9.54
CA THR A 229 -23.50 -2.68 9.92
C THR A 229 -23.68 -2.95 11.42
N GLU A 230 -24.86 -2.66 11.95
CA GLU A 230 -25.17 -2.90 13.36
C GLU A 230 -25.15 -4.40 13.66
N GLU A 231 -25.70 -5.20 12.75
CA GLU A 231 -25.77 -6.65 12.81
C GLU A 231 -24.37 -7.27 12.78
N GLU A 232 -23.51 -6.86 11.84
CA GLU A 232 -22.11 -7.31 11.73
C GLU A 232 -21.33 -7.02 13.03
N ALA A 233 -21.50 -5.81 13.57
CA ALA A 233 -20.79 -5.41 14.78
C ALA A 233 -21.26 -6.22 16.01
N ILE A 234 -22.57 -6.44 16.16
CA ILE A 234 -23.13 -7.24 17.26
C ILE A 234 -22.64 -8.69 17.18
N GLU A 235 -22.62 -9.29 15.99
CA GLU A 235 -22.15 -10.67 15.81
C GLU A 235 -20.68 -10.81 16.25
N ILE A 236 -19.82 -9.89 15.81
CA ILE A 236 -18.40 -9.90 16.13
C ILE A 236 -18.17 -9.69 17.64
N LEU A 237 -18.84 -8.69 18.23
CA LEU A 237 -18.70 -8.36 19.66
C LEU A 237 -19.16 -9.51 20.55
N THR A 238 -20.27 -10.17 20.22
CA THR A 238 -20.79 -11.32 20.99
C THR A 238 -19.77 -12.46 21.03
N LYS A 239 -19.22 -12.85 19.87
CA LYS A 239 -18.21 -13.92 19.79
C LYS A 239 -16.91 -13.56 20.53
N ILE A 240 -16.52 -12.28 20.53
CA ILE A 240 -15.36 -11.81 21.28
C ILE A 240 -15.62 -11.84 22.79
N ASP A 241 -16.77 -11.33 23.25
CA ASP A 241 -17.13 -11.26 24.66
C ASP A 241 -17.23 -12.67 25.29
N GLU A 242 -17.81 -13.64 24.58
CA GLU A 242 -17.84 -15.06 24.99
C GLU A 242 -16.43 -15.64 25.20
N ASN A 243 -15.49 -15.33 24.30
CA ASN A 243 -14.10 -15.80 24.43
C ASN A 243 -13.34 -15.07 25.54
N ILE A 244 -13.64 -13.78 25.77
CA ILE A 244 -13.07 -13.03 26.89
C ILE A 244 -13.46 -13.70 28.22
N GLU A 245 -14.73 -14.08 28.39
CA GLU A 245 -15.22 -14.76 29.60
C GLU A 245 -14.48 -16.10 29.82
N LEU A 246 -14.40 -16.95 28.78
CA LEU A 246 -13.70 -18.23 28.86
C LEU A 246 -12.21 -18.11 29.26
N ILE A 247 -11.52 -17.10 28.72
CA ILE A 247 -10.09 -16.89 29.03
C ILE A 247 -9.93 -16.27 30.43
N GLN A 248 -10.85 -15.41 30.88
CA GLN A 248 -10.85 -14.87 32.24
C GLN A 248 -11.06 -15.97 33.27
N ASP A 249 -12.03 -16.85 33.07
CA ASP A 249 -12.29 -17.98 33.97
C ASP A 249 -11.07 -18.91 34.05
N ALA A 250 -10.48 -19.27 32.90
CA ALA A 250 -9.29 -20.12 32.87
C ALA A 250 -8.07 -19.45 33.55
N LYS A 251 -7.95 -18.12 33.46
CA LYS A 251 -6.92 -17.36 34.19
C LYS A 251 -7.12 -17.45 35.70
N GLU A 252 -8.34 -17.32 36.20
CA GLU A 252 -8.65 -17.48 37.62
C GLU A 252 -8.35 -18.91 38.12
N GLU A 253 -8.63 -19.93 37.29
CA GLU A 253 -8.29 -21.33 37.58
C GLU A 253 -6.77 -21.55 37.70
N VAL A 254 -5.97 -20.94 36.83
CA VAL A 254 -4.50 -20.94 36.95
C VAL A 254 -4.07 -20.32 38.29
N ASP A 255 -4.64 -19.18 38.67
CA ASP A 255 -4.26 -18.46 39.90
C ASP A 255 -4.56 -19.25 41.18
N VAL A 256 -5.62 -20.07 41.20
CA VAL A 256 -5.98 -20.91 42.37
C VAL A 256 -5.37 -22.30 42.35
N ALA A 257 -4.79 -22.73 41.23
CA ALA A 257 -4.20 -24.06 41.08
C ALA A 257 -3.07 -24.31 42.09
N THR A 258 -3.07 -25.53 42.65
CA THR A 258 -2.13 -26.00 43.68
C THR A 258 -1.30 -27.19 43.24
N THR A 259 -1.68 -27.84 42.14
CA THR A 259 -1.00 -28.99 41.56
C THR A 259 -0.59 -28.73 40.11
N LYS A 260 0.38 -29.48 39.61
CA LYS A 260 0.83 -29.36 38.21
C LYS A 260 -0.28 -29.73 37.22
N GLU A 261 -1.09 -30.72 37.59
CA GLU A 261 -2.24 -31.18 36.81
C GLU A 261 -3.29 -30.08 36.67
N GLU A 262 -3.67 -29.41 37.77
CA GLU A 262 -4.61 -28.28 37.73
C GLU A 262 -4.09 -27.12 36.85
N VAL A 263 -2.79 -26.78 36.95
CA VAL A 263 -2.18 -25.74 36.10
C VAL A 263 -2.22 -26.13 34.62
N LYS A 264 -1.96 -27.40 34.30
CA LYS A 264 -2.01 -27.89 32.91
C LYS A 264 -3.41 -27.89 32.33
N GLU A 265 -4.41 -28.31 33.11
CA GLU A 265 -5.82 -28.32 32.69
C GLU A 265 -6.28 -26.90 32.36
N ALA A 266 -6.06 -25.94 33.27
CA ALA A 266 -6.43 -24.53 33.05
C ALA A 266 -5.64 -23.92 31.87
N GLY A 267 -4.33 -24.19 31.77
CA GLY A 267 -3.51 -23.76 30.64
C GLY A 267 -3.98 -24.31 29.29
N ALA A 268 -4.44 -25.56 29.26
CA ALA A 268 -4.98 -26.18 28.05
C ALA A 268 -6.27 -25.48 27.57
N VAL A 269 -7.12 -25.01 28.50
CA VAL A 269 -8.32 -24.21 28.17
C VAL A 269 -7.93 -22.90 27.48
N ILE A 270 -6.92 -22.18 28.01
CA ILE A 270 -6.43 -20.93 27.41
C ILE A 270 -5.95 -21.18 25.98
N VAL A 271 -5.10 -22.20 25.78
CA VAL A 271 -4.51 -22.51 24.47
C VAL A 271 -5.56 -23.01 23.47
N LYS A 272 -6.49 -23.87 23.89
CA LYS A 272 -7.57 -24.41 23.03
C LYS A 272 -8.45 -23.26 22.52
N ASN A 273 -8.93 -22.41 23.41
CA ASN A 273 -9.80 -21.30 23.04
C ASN A 273 -9.07 -20.24 22.20
N TRP A 274 -7.83 -19.90 22.55
CA TRP A 274 -7.05 -18.99 21.71
C TRP A 274 -6.83 -19.56 20.31
N ASN A 275 -6.51 -20.85 20.16
CA ASN A 275 -6.34 -21.47 18.85
C ASN A 275 -7.62 -21.46 18.01
N LYS A 276 -8.79 -21.69 18.62
CA LYS A 276 -10.10 -21.56 17.97
C LYS A 276 -10.37 -20.10 17.53
N MET A 277 -10.01 -19.14 18.38
CA MET A 277 -10.37 -17.74 18.17
C MET A 277 -9.38 -16.98 17.28
N LYS A 278 -8.12 -17.42 17.21
CA LYS A 278 -7.02 -16.71 16.53
C LYS A 278 -7.30 -16.45 15.05
N GLU A 279 -7.85 -17.41 14.32
CA GLU A 279 -8.18 -17.19 12.90
C GLU A 279 -9.42 -16.30 12.74
N LYS A 280 -10.41 -16.41 13.62
CA LYS A 280 -11.56 -15.50 13.66
C LYS A 280 -11.14 -14.05 13.97
N VAL A 281 -10.19 -13.84 14.88
CA VAL A 281 -9.58 -12.53 15.18
C VAL A 281 -8.91 -11.94 13.94
N ARG A 282 -8.17 -12.76 13.19
CA ARG A 282 -7.54 -12.34 11.92
C ARG A 282 -8.58 -11.98 10.87
N PHE A 283 -9.64 -12.77 10.77
CA PHE A 283 -10.78 -12.50 9.88
C PHE A 283 -11.47 -11.19 10.24
N TYR A 284 -11.83 -10.95 11.51
CA TYR A 284 -12.44 -9.70 11.96
C TYR A 284 -11.56 -8.48 11.72
N SER A 285 -10.24 -8.63 11.96
CA SER A 285 -9.28 -7.58 11.63
C SER A 285 -9.28 -7.27 10.12
N GLY A 286 -9.37 -8.30 9.28
CA GLY A 286 -9.53 -8.14 7.84
C GLY A 286 -10.84 -7.47 7.44
N GLN A 287 -11.96 -7.84 8.06
CA GLN A 287 -13.28 -7.20 7.85
C GLN A 287 -13.26 -5.71 8.16
N LEU A 288 -12.60 -5.30 9.25
CA LEU A 288 -12.42 -3.90 9.62
C LEU A 288 -11.62 -3.12 8.56
N ILE A 289 -10.58 -3.74 7.97
CA ILE A 289 -9.81 -3.13 6.88
C ILE A 289 -10.64 -3.06 5.61
N LYS A 290 -11.37 -4.13 5.26
CA LYS A 290 -12.28 -4.21 4.10
C LYS A 290 -13.28 -3.05 4.15
N SER A 291 -13.97 -2.95 5.28
CA SER A 291 -14.92 -1.89 5.59
C SER A 291 -14.30 -0.49 5.44
N LYS A 292 -13.04 -0.30 5.88
CA LYS A 292 -12.37 0.99 5.70
C LYS A 292 -11.99 1.31 4.26
N VAL A 293 -11.49 0.33 3.51
CA VAL A 293 -11.17 0.50 2.09
C VAL A 293 -12.43 0.85 1.31
N HIS A 294 -13.56 0.21 1.61
CA HIS A 294 -14.87 0.57 1.05
C HIS A 294 -15.21 2.05 1.25
N ASP A 295 -15.16 2.57 2.49
CA ASP A 295 -15.41 3.99 2.79
C ASP A 295 -14.52 4.93 1.96
N VAL A 296 -13.22 4.62 1.87
CA VAL A 296 -12.28 5.45 1.09
C VAL A 296 -12.58 5.38 -0.41
N THR A 297 -12.91 4.21 -0.95
CA THR A 297 -13.32 4.03 -2.34
C THR A 297 -14.58 4.84 -2.66
N SER A 298 -15.62 4.77 -1.82
CA SER A 298 -16.84 5.55 -2.01
C SER A 298 -16.59 7.06 -1.96
N ARG A 299 -15.68 7.52 -1.09
CA ARG A 299 -15.27 8.94 -1.06
C ARG A 299 -14.53 9.35 -2.32
N ALA A 300 -13.70 8.47 -2.86
CA ALA A 300 -12.96 8.72 -4.08
C ALA A 300 -13.91 8.82 -5.30
N GLU A 301 -14.95 7.98 -5.38
CA GLU A 301 -16.01 8.11 -6.40
C GLU A 301 -16.76 9.43 -6.29
N PHE A 302 -17.15 9.80 -5.07
CA PHE A 302 -17.82 11.08 -4.83
C PHE A 302 -16.95 12.27 -5.25
N LEU A 303 -15.64 12.19 -5.02
CA LEU A 303 -14.69 13.20 -5.44
C LEU A 303 -14.52 13.25 -6.98
N GLU A 304 -14.53 12.11 -7.65
CA GLU A 304 -14.52 12.03 -9.13
C GLU A 304 -15.66 12.83 -9.73
N ASN A 305 -16.89 12.60 -9.23
CA ASN A 305 -18.10 13.29 -9.66
C ASN A 305 -18.03 14.81 -9.44
N LYS A 306 -17.28 15.25 -8.43
CA LYS A 306 -17.01 16.68 -8.20
C LYS A 306 -16.04 17.26 -9.21
N PHE A 307 -14.92 16.56 -9.45
CA PHE A 307 -13.98 17.00 -10.48
C PHE A 307 -14.65 17.09 -11.84
N GLU A 308 -15.44 16.08 -12.23
CA GLU A 308 -16.17 16.09 -13.49
C GLU A 308 -17.06 17.33 -13.64
N ARG A 309 -17.84 17.67 -12.60
CA ARG A 309 -18.68 18.87 -12.61
C ARG A 309 -17.88 20.15 -12.64
N ALA A 310 -16.80 20.24 -11.86
CA ALA A 310 -15.93 21.41 -11.83
C ALA A 310 -15.29 21.66 -13.21
N LEU A 311 -14.77 20.62 -13.86
CA LEU A 311 -14.18 20.72 -15.18
C LEU A 311 -15.21 21.10 -16.25
N ASN A 312 -16.42 20.54 -16.20
CA ASN A 312 -17.52 20.94 -17.09
C ASN A 312 -17.90 22.42 -16.91
N LYS A 313 -18.06 22.90 -15.66
CA LYS A 313 -18.32 24.32 -15.36
C LYS A 313 -17.20 25.22 -15.89
N LEU A 314 -15.93 24.81 -15.77
CA LEU A 314 -14.80 25.56 -16.30
C LEU A 314 -14.73 25.59 -17.83
N GLU A 315 -15.01 24.46 -18.51
CA GLU A 315 -15.12 24.40 -19.98
C GLU A 315 -16.21 25.36 -20.48
N GLU A 316 -17.38 25.39 -19.82
CA GLU A 316 -18.48 26.31 -20.14
C GLU A 316 -18.11 27.80 -19.96
N LEU A 317 -17.29 28.10 -18.95
CA LEU A 317 -16.75 29.44 -18.71
C LEU A 317 -15.61 29.81 -19.67
N GLY A 318 -15.16 28.87 -20.51
CA GLY A 318 -14.14 29.08 -21.53
C GLY A 318 -12.70 28.92 -21.03
N TYR A 319 -12.49 28.28 -19.88
CA TYR A 319 -11.15 27.93 -19.40
C TYR A 319 -10.65 26.66 -20.10
N ASP A 320 -9.33 26.57 -20.32
CA ASP A 320 -8.70 25.36 -20.82
C ASP A 320 -8.53 24.36 -19.67
N VAL A 321 -9.26 23.25 -19.73
CA VAL A 321 -9.24 22.18 -18.72
C VAL A 321 -8.54 20.92 -19.20
N SER A 322 -7.85 20.98 -20.34
CA SER A 322 -7.38 19.78 -21.04
C SER A 322 -6.43 18.90 -20.23
N ILE A 323 -5.53 19.51 -19.45
CA ILE A 323 -4.59 18.78 -18.59
C ILE A 323 -5.33 18.17 -17.40
N ALA A 324 -6.18 18.95 -16.74
CA ALA A 324 -6.98 18.47 -15.61
C ALA A 324 -7.97 17.36 -16.02
N ASP A 325 -8.48 17.39 -17.26
CA ASP A 325 -9.33 16.37 -17.86
C ASP A 325 -8.59 15.04 -18.08
N GLU A 326 -7.32 15.11 -18.51
CA GLU A 326 -6.47 13.91 -18.65
C GLU A 326 -6.05 13.33 -17.31
N LEU A 327 -5.73 14.18 -16.32
CA LEU A 327 -5.48 13.73 -14.95
C LEU A 327 -6.73 13.10 -14.33
N LEU A 328 -7.93 13.59 -14.66
CA LEU A 328 -9.16 12.96 -14.19
C LEU A 328 -9.35 11.57 -14.80
N ASP A 329 -8.95 11.34 -16.06
CA ASP A 329 -8.96 9.98 -16.64
C ASP A 329 -8.01 9.03 -15.88
N GLU A 330 -6.80 9.48 -15.54
CA GLU A 330 -5.83 8.71 -14.75
C GLU A 330 -6.34 8.41 -13.33
N TYR A 331 -6.99 9.39 -12.71
CA TYR A 331 -7.69 9.22 -11.43
C TYR A 331 -8.77 8.14 -11.54
N SER A 332 -9.60 8.19 -12.57
CA SER A 332 -10.67 7.23 -12.82
C SER A 332 -10.15 5.82 -13.07
N GLU A 333 -9.01 5.67 -13.76
CA GLU A 333 -8.34 4.38 -13.97
C GLU A 333 -7.87 3.79 -12.65
N SER A 334 -7.17 4.59 -11.82
CA SER A 334 -6.69 4.16 -10.51
C SER A 334 -7.83 3.74 -9.57
N LEU A 335 -8.94 4.49 -9.58
CA LEU A 335 -10.13 4.16 -8.80
C LEU A 335 -10.80 2.87 -9.26
N GLU A 336 -10.85 2.61 -10.57
CA GLU A 336 -11.40 1.36 -11.10
C GLU A 336 -10.52 0.17 -10.73
N THR A 337 -9.19 0.30 -10.80
CA THR A 337 -8.26 -0.72 -10.30
C THR A 337 -8.44 -1.00 -8.81
N ALA A 338 -8.63 0.05 -7.99
CA ALA A 338 -8.91 -0.11 -6.57
C ALA A 338 -10.20 -0.92 -6.31
N LYS A 339 -11.25 -0.69 -7.12
CA LYS A 339 -12.51 -1.42 -7.03
C LYS A 339 -12.39 -2.88 -7.45
N GLU A 340 -11.61 -3.17 -8.49
CA GLU A 340 -11.35 -4.54 -8.94
C GLU A 340 -10.65 -5.33 -7.82
N TYR A 341 -9.58 -4.79 -7.23
CA TYR A 341 -8.94 -5.42 -6.07
C TYR A 341 -9.85 -5.54 -4.84
N PHE A 342 -10.67 -4.52 -4.58
CA PHE A 342 -11.63 -4.56 -3.48
C PHE A 342 -12.69 -5.65 -3.66
N LYS A 343 -13.17 -5.86 -4.90
CA LYS A 343 -14.09 -6.94 -5.24
C LYS A 343 -13.45 -8.30 -5.01
N ASP A 344 -12.26 -8.53 -5.57
CA ASP A 344 -11.54 -9.79 -5.36
C ASP A 344 -11.29 -10.06 -3.86
N ALA A 345 -11.01 -9.00 -3.07
CA ALA A 345 -10.88 -9.12 -1.62
C ALA A 345 -12.21 -9.52 -0.96
N LYS A 346 -13.35 -8.94 -1.38
CA LYS A 346 -14.69 -9.29 -0.86
C LYS A 346 -14.93 -10.79 -1.03
N ASP A 347 -14.67 -11.31 -2.23
CA ASP A 347 -14.83 -12.72 -2.56
C ASP A 347 -13.97 -13.62 -1.65
N LYS A 348 -12.70 -13.25 -1.43
CA LYS A 348 -11.79 -13.97 -0.51
C LYS A 348 -12.28 -13.97 0.94
N PHE A 349 -12.83 -12.86 1.41
CA PHE A 349 -13.40 -12.79 2.75
C PHE A 349 -14.70 -13.60 2.88
N GLU A 350 -15.51 -13.69 1.84
CA GLU A 350 -16.71 -14.53 1.89
C GLU A 350 -16.35 -16.02 1.90
N GLU A 351 -15.45 -16.46 1.01
CA GLU A 351 -14.90 -17.83 1.03
C GLU A 351 -14.31 -18.18 2.42
N ALA A 352 -13.59 -17.24 3.03
CA ALA A 352 -13.05 -17.43 4.37
C ALA A 352 -14.14 -17.54 5.44
N LYS A 353 -15.21 -16.75 5.35
CA LYS A 353 -16.33 -16.74 6.30
C LYS A 353 -17.07 -18.09 6.25
N GLU A 354 -17.37 -18.58 5.06
CA GLU A 354 -18.00 -19.88 4.86
C GLU A 354 -17.16 -21.01 5.47
N LEU A 355 -15.85 -21.02 5.20
CA LEU A 355 -14.95 -22.04 5.72
C LEU A 355 -14.79 -21.98 7.25
N ILE A 356 -14.75 -20.77 7.82
CA ILE A 356 -14.64 -20.57 9.29
C ILE A 356 -15.89 -21.07 10.02
N ASN A 357 -17.05 -21.02 9.37
CA ASN A 357 -18.33 -21.43 9.95
C ASN A 357 -18.73 -22.87 9.57
N SER A 358 -17.93 -23.59 8.77
CA SER A 358 -18.26 -24.95 8.32
C SER A 358 -17.74 -26.03 9.27
N ASP A 359 -18.40 -27.19 9.27
CA ASP A 359 -17.94 -28.40 9.97
C ASP A 359 -16.63 -28.97 9.37
N GLU A 360 -16.29 -28.59 8.13
CA GLU A 360 -15.06 -28.97 7.42
C GLU A 360 -13.94 -27.93 7.64
N TYR A 361 -13.95 -27.24 8.78
CA TYR A 361 -13.00 -26.17 9.10
C TYR A 361 -11.54 -26.60 8.93
N ASN A 362 -10.87 -26.01 7.93
CA ASN A 362 -9.43 -26.10 7.76
C ASN A 362 -8.78 -24.76 8.13
N ARG A 363 -7.97 -24.79 9.19
CA ARG A 363 -7.24 -23.63 9.71
C ARG A 363 -6.28 -23.02 8.68
N GLU A 364 -5.56 -23.84 7.92
CA GLU A 364 -4.56 -23.37 6.96
C GLU A 364 -5.22 -22.69 5.76
N ASP A 365 -6.28 -23.30 5.23
CA ASP A 365 -7.03 -22.76 4.10
C ASP A 365 -7.75 -21.45 4.49
N ALA A 366 -8.40 -21.42 5.66
CA ALA A 366 -9.05 -20.20 6.17
C ALA A 366 -8.03 -19.06 6.38
N LYS A 367 -6.85 -19.38 6.91
CA LYS A 367 -5.77 -18.42 7.06
C LYS A 367 -5.28 -17.91 5.70
N ALA A 368 -5.09 -18.79 4.72
CA ALA A 368 -4.64 -18.39 3.38
C ALA A 368 -5.63 -17.42 2.72
N LEU A 369 -6.93 -17.73 2.76
CA LEU A 369 -7.98 -16.86 2.22
C LEU A 369 -8.00 -15.47 2.88
N VAL A 370 -7.86 -15.42 4.21
CA VAL A 370 -7.82 -14.15 4.94
C VAL A 370 -6.57 -13.33 4.58
N GLU A 371 -5.42 -13.95 4.41
CA GLU A 371 -4.19 -13.24 4.03
C GLU A 371 -4.22 -12.78 2.57
N ASP A 372 -4.73 -13.59 1.65
CA ASP A 372 -4.95 -13.21 0.24
C ASP A 372 -5.90 -12.00 0.15
N GLY A 373 -7.02 -12.04 0.90
CA GLY A 373 -7.95 -10.91 0.99
C GLY A 373 -7.29 -9.63 1.52
N LYS A 374 -6.43 -9.73 2.54
CA LYS A 374 -5.68 -8.57 3.05
C LYS A 374 -4.66 -8.02 2.06
N GLU A 375 -4.00 -8.89 1.30
CA GLU A 375 -3.06 -8.47 0.25
C GLU A 375 -3.79 -7.70 -0.84
N LEU A 376 -4.96 -8.18 -1.28
CA LEU A 376 -5.81 -7.47 -2.24
C LEU A 376 -6.28 -6.12 -1.70
N LEU A 377 -6.68 -6.03 -0.41
CA LEU A 377 -7.02 -4.75 0.22
C LEU A 377 -5.82 -3.78 0.27
N LYS A 378 -4.61 -4.29 0.42
CA LYS A 378 -3.38 -3.47 0.36
C LYS A 378 -3.17 -2.92 -1.05
N LEU A 379 -3.34 -3.73 -2.09
CA LEU A 379 -3.26 -3.29 -3.49
C LEU A 379 -4.35 -2.27 -3.85
N ALA A 380 -5.58 -2.47 -3.34
CA ALA A 380 -6.66 -1.50 -3.47
C ALA A 380 -6.28 -0.16 -2.82
N HIS A 381 -5.73 -0.20 -1.61
CA HIS A 381 -5.26 0.99 -0.90
C HIS A 381 -4.09 1.70 -1.61
N GLU A 382 -3.16 0.96 -2.23
CA GLU A 382 -2.10 1.54 -3.06
C GLU A 382 -2.69 2.29 -4.27
N SER A 383 -3.64 1.68 -4.97
CA SER A 383 -4.35 2.32 -6.09
C SER A 383 -5.13 3.58 -5.65
N LEU A 384 -5.72 3.57 -4.45
CA LEU A 384 -6.39 4.74 -3.86
C LEU A 384 -5.40 5.86 -3.49
N LYS A 385 -4.15 5.52 -3.12
CA LYS A 385 -3.10 6.54 -2.90
C LYS A 385 -2.70 7.19 -4.21
N ASP A 386 -2.56 6.42 -5.28
CA ASP A 386 -2.25 6.96 -6.61
C ASP A 386 -3.36 7.92 -7.04
N ALA A 387 -4.64 7.50 -6.93
CA ALA A 387 -5.79 8.38 -7.15
C ALA A 387 -5.74 9.64 -6.26
N HIS A 388 -5.35 9.51 -4.99
CA HIS A 388 -5.20 10.66 -4.11
C HIS A 388 -4.11 11.63 -4.58
N GLU A 389 -2.95 11.16 -5.02
CA GLU A 389 -1.90 12.04 -5.57
C GLU A 389 -2.38 12.72 -6.86
N THR A 390 -2.99 12.00 -7.79
CA THR A 390 -3.60 12.58 -9.00
C THR A 390 -4.66 13.63 -8.66
N SER A 391 -5.45 13.42 -7.60
CA SER A 391 -6.46 14.41 -7.16
C SER A 391 -5.84 15.76 -6.76
N LYS A 392 -4.64 15.74 -6.16
CA LYS A 392 -3.92 16.97 -5.80
C LYS A 392 -3.43 17.68 -7.06
N GLU A 393 -2.99 16.92 -8.06
CA GLU A 393 -2.58 17.46 -9.35
C GLU A 393 -3.76 18.07 -10.10
N ILE A 394 -4.93 17.43 -10.12
CA ILE A 394 -6.16 18.01 -10.69
C ILE A 394 -6.47 19.36 -10.04
N ILE A 395 -6.46 19.44 -8.70
CA ILE A 395 -6.71 20.70 -7.98
C ILE A 395 -5.68 21.76 -8.35
N LYS A 396 -4.41 21.38 -8.50
CA LYS A 396 -3.34 22.27 -8.91
C LYS A 396 -3.58 22.81 -10.32
N GLU A 397 -3.88 21.95 -11.28
CA GLU A 397 -4.16 22.35 -12.67
C GLU A 397 -5.40 23.23 -12.77
N ILE A 398 -6.46 22.93 -12.00
CA ILE A 398 -7.64 23.79 -11.90
C ILE A 398 -7.24 25.21 -11.44
N ARG A 399 -6.35 25.35 -10.45
CA ARG A 399 -5.85 26.66 -9.99
C ARG A 399 -5.00 27.36 -11.05
N GLU A 400 -4.22 26.61 -11.83
CA GLU A 400 -3.37 27.15 -12.90
C GLU A 400 -4.17 27.70 -14.09
N THR A 401 -5.46 27.33 -14.24
CA THR A 401 -6.37 27.97 -15.22
C THR A 401 -6.59 29.48 -14.97
N GLY A 402 -6.23 29.98 -13.79
CA GLY A 402 -6.51 31.35 -13.36
C GLY A 402 -7.89 31.54 -12.74
N TYR A 403 -8.59 30.45 -12.42
CA TYR A 403 -9.84 30.49 -11.70
C TYR A 403 -9.60 30.56 -10.17
N ASP A 404 -9.85 31.74 -9.58
CA ASP A 404 -9.51 32.03 -8.18
C ASP A 404 -10.44 31.41 -7.13
N LYS A 405 -11.50 30.71 -7.54
CA LYS A 405 -12.56 30.23 -6.63
C LYS A 405 -12.76 28.71 -6.64
N VAL A 406 -11.67 27.96 -6.71
CA VAL A 406 -11.70 26.49 -6.83
C VAL A 406 -12.56 25.83 -5.75
N GLU A 407 -12.58 26.39 -4.55
CA GLU A 407 -13.42 25.91 -3.45
C GLU A 407 -14.92 26.01 -3.78
N GLU A 408 -15.38 27.07 -4.46
CA GLU A 408 -16.79 27.23 -4.91
C GLU A 408 -17.17 26.17 -5.96
N LEU A 409 -16.20 25.69 -6.76
CA LEU A 409 -16.45 24.63 -7.75
C LEU A 409 -16.58 23.24 -7.14
N LEU A 410 -15.92 23.01 -6.00
CA LEU A 410 -15.85 21.71 -5.32
C LEU A 410 -16.80 21.61 -4.12
N GLU A 411 -17.60 22.63 -3.87
CA GLU A 411 -18.69 22.62 -2.90
C GLU A 411 -19.70 21.50 -3.20
N ASP A 412 -20.16 20.84 -2.15
CA ASP A 412 -21.16 19.78 -2.22
C ASP A 412 -22.53 20.40 -2.53
N GLU A 413 -23.26 19.85 -3.51
CA GLU A 413 -24.67 20.16 -3.74
C GLU A 413 -25.52 19.02 -3.14
N GLU A 414 -26.66 19.31 -2.50
CA GLU A 414 -27.50 18.27 -1.86
C GLU A 414 -27.93 17.15 -2.81
N GLU A 415 -28.01 17.45 -4.11
CA GLU A 415 -28.34 16.49 -5.16
C GLU A 415 -27.23 15.45 -5.41
N ASP A 416 -26.04 15.63 -4.82
CA ASP A 416 -24.87 14.77 -5.00
C ASP A 416 -24.77 13.63 -3.99
N TYR A 417 -25.62 13.62 -2.96
CA TYR A 417 -25.54 12.60 -1.91
C TYR A 417 -26.16 11.29 -2.39
N TYR A 418 -25.43 10.58 -3.24
CA TYR A 418 -25.79 9.27 -3.73
C TYR A 418 -24.57 8.36 -3.90
N VAL A 419 -24.82 7.06 -3.82
CA VAL A 419 -23.86 6.01 -4.15
C VAL A 419 -24.44 5.16 -5.28
N VAL A 420 -23.58 4.72 -6.20
CA VAL A 420 -23.93 3.71 -7.19
C VAL A 420 -23.49 2.36 -6.66
N GLU A 421 -24.45 1.52 -6.32
CA GLU A 421 -24.21 0.14 -5.90
C GLU A 421 -24.38 -0.75 -7.13
N GLU A 422 -23.37 -1.56 -7.45
CA GLU A 422 -23.52 -2.67 -8.39
C GLU A 422 -24.14 -3.84 -7.60
N GLU A 423 -25.32 -4.31 -8.02
CA GLU A 423 -25.87 -5.58 -7.54
C GLU A 423 -24.94 -6.69 -8.02
N ASP A 424 -23.93 -7.00 -7.20
CA ASP A 424 -23.28 -8.30 -7.27
C ASP A 424 -24.34 -9.34 -6.83
N GLU A 425 -24.55 -10.38 -7.64
CA GLU A 425 -25.24 -11.58 -7.17
C GLU A 425 -24.53 -12.00 -5.86
N GLU A 426 -25.22 -11.95 -4.70
CA GLU A 426 -24.75 -12.30 -3.33
C GLU A 426 -24.66 -11.17 -2.27
N ASP A 427 -25.37 -10.04 -2.40
CA ASP A 427 -25.80 -9.26 -1.22
C ASP A 427 -27.16 -9.75 -0.67
N SER A 428 -27.49 -11.03 -0.84
CA SER A 428 -28.50 -11.67 0.01
C SER A 428 -27.82 -12.06 1.31
N GLU A 429 -28.01 -11.22 2.33
CA GLU A 429 -27.82 -11.55 3.74
C GLU A 429 -28.48 -12.91 4.04
N ASP A 430 -27.73 -14.02 3.93
CA ASP A 430 -28.25 -15.33 4.29
C ASP A 430 -28.11 -15.52 5.80
N GLU A 431 -29.22 -15.23 6.47
CA GLU A 431 -29.51 -15.63 7.84
C GLU A 431 -29.42 -17.16 7.96
N SER A 432 -28.33 -17.67 8.54
CA SER A 432 -28.40 -18.98 9.20
C SER A 432 -27.72 -18.93 10.56
N ASN A 433 -28.54 -18.64 11.57
CA ASN A 433 -28.33 -19.05 12.94
C ASN A 433 -28.47 -20.57 13.00
N GLU A 434 -27.38 -21.32 13.15
CA GLU A 434 -27.44 -22.63 13.79
C GLU A 434 -26.31 -22.73 14.83
N ASP A 435 -26.73 -22.80 16.09
CA ASP A 435 -25.93 -23.19 17.23
C ASP A 435 -25.30 -24.57 16.95
N ILE A 436 -23.97 -24.68 16.99
CA ILE A 436 -23.29 -25.98 16.90
C ILE A 436 -22.55 -26.27 18.21
N GLU A 437 -23.04 -27.31 18.88
CA GLU A 437 -22.47 -27.94 20.08
C GLU A 437 -21.10 -28.57 19.78
N ASP A 438 -20.13 -28.26 20.64
CA ASP A 438 -18.80 -28.86 20.67
C ASP A 438 -18.84 -30.40 20.69
N ASN A 439 -18.05 -31.04 19.84
CA ASN A 439 -17.47 -32.37 20.14
C ASN A 439 -15.98 -32.38 19.81
N ASP A 440 -15.24 -32.93 20.76
CA ASP A 440 -13.80 -33.19 20.74
C ASP A 440 -13.41 -34.23 19.67
N ASP A 441 -12.19 -34.13 19.11
CA ASP A 441 -11.12 -35.12 19.36
C ASP A 441 -9.83 -34.88 18.55
N GLU A 442 -8.73 -35.07 19.28
CA GLU A 442 -7.40 -35.64 18.97
C GLU A 442 -6.41 -35.04 17.93
N GLU A 443 -5.26 -34.63 18.50
CA GLU A 443 -3.85 -34.89 18.15
C GLU A 443 -3.38 -34.97 16.70
N ASP A 444 -2.31 -34.22 16.38
CA ASP A 444 -1.11 -34.80 15.74
C ASP A 444 0.12 -33.89 15.91
N GLU A 445 1.17 -34.45 16.49
CA GLU A 445 2.57 -34.00 16.38
C GLU A 445 3.17 -34.59 15.09
N GLU A 446 3.97 -33.80 14.34
CA GLU A 446 5.39 -34.13 14.06
C GLU A 446 6.03 -33.18 13.01
N ASN A 447 7.20 -32.66 13.41
CA ASN A 447 8.47 -32.47 12.69
C ASN A 447 8.50 -31.95 11.24
N ASN A 448 9.30 -30.90 11.02
CA ASN A 448 9.90 -30.63 9.72
C ASN A 448 11.41 -30.31 9.87
N GLU A 449 12.22 -31.08 9.15
CA GLU A 449 13.68 -30.99 9.07
C GLU A 449 14.13 -29.80 8.20
N GLU A 450 15.26 -29.22 8.60
CA GLU A 450 15.96 -28.07 8.04
C GLU A 450 16.46 -28.30 6.60
N ASN A 451 16.27 -27.29 5.74
CA ASN A 451 17.13 -27.05 4.58
C ASN A 451 17.62 -25.60 4.63
N ASN A 452 18.90 -25.41 4.95
CA ASN A 452 19.61 -24.13 4.93
C ASN A 452 19.95 -23.72 3.50
N GLU A 453 19.16 -22.81 2.94
CA GLU A 453 19.68 -21.75 2.07
C GLU A 453 19.66 -20.48 2.91
N GLU A 454 20.81 -19.83 3.13
CA GLU A 454 20.89 -18.59 3.92
C GLU A 454 20.12 -17.48 3.19
N GLU A 455 18.85 -17.34 3.55
CA GLU A 455 17.97 -16.29 3.07
C GLU A 455 18.11 -15.08 4.00
N TYR A 456 18.72 -14.00 3.49
CA TYR A 456 18.80 -12.74 4.21
C TYR A 456 17.40 -12.11 4.32
N ASN A 457 17.18 -11.36 5.40
CA ASN A 457 15.94 -10.65 5.69
C ASN A 457 16.25 -9.25 6.25
N SER A 458 15.22 -8.47 6.55
CA SER A 458 15.33 -7.07 7.00
C SER A 458 16.13 -6.83 8.29
N GLU A 459 16.44 -7.88 9.06
CA GLU A 459 17.18 -7.78 10.31
C GLU A 459 18.57 -8.40 10.24
N SER A 460 18.93 -9.01 9.10
CA SER A 460 20.22 -9.71 8.91
C SER A 460 21.43 -8.78 9.09
N TRP A 461 21.26 -7.47 8.90
CA TRP A 461 22.32 -6.49 9.10
C TRP A 461 22.77 -6.37 10.56
N ASN A 462 21.91 -6.68 11.54
CA ASN A 462 22.23 -6.55 12.97
C ASN A 462 23.39 -7.43 13.42
N THR A 463 23.62 -8.55 12.73
CA THR A 463 24.68 -9.52 13.07
C THR A 463 25.83 -9.51 12.06
N ILE A 464 25.58 -9.05 10.83
CA ILE A 464 26.55 -9.05 9.72
C ILE A 464 27.34 -7.73 9.64
N ILE A 465 26.70 -6.59 9.94
CA ILE A 465 27.33 -5.27 9.84
C ILE A 465 28.05 -4.93 11.15
N PRO A 466 29.37 -4.64 11.13
CA PRO A 466 30.11 -4.33 12.34
C PRO A 466 29.65 -3.02 13.00
N ASP A 467 29.84 -2.91 14.32
CA ASP A 467 29.46 -1.71 15.09
C ASP A 467 30.15 -0.43 14.62
N SER A 468 31.35 -0.56 14.06
CA SER A 468 32.12 0.55 13.49
C SER A 468 31.54 1.11 12.18
N CYS A 469 30.59 0.43 11.55
CA CYS A 469 29.99 0.85 10.30
C CYS A 469 28.79 1.78 10.54
N VAL A 470 28.96 3.06 10.19
CA VAL A 470 27.97 4.13 10.20
C VAL A 470 27.02 4.02 9.00
N ASN A 471 27.51 3.83 7.77
CA ASN A 471 26.66 3.68 6.58
C ASN A 471 26.74 2.26 6.03
N PHE A 472 25.61 1.61 5.84
CA PHE A 472 25.55 0.22 5.41
C PHE A 472 24.37 -0.03 4.48
N PHE A 473 24.44 -1.13 3.75
CA PHE A 473 23.34 -1.67 2.98
C PHE A 473 22.77 -2.88 3.74
N ASP A 474 21.46 -2.87 4.01
CA ASP A 474 20.80 -3.92 4.81
C ASP A 474 20.35 -5.15 3.99
N GLY A 475 20.67 -5.17 2.69
CA GLY A 475 20.18 -6.16 1.73
C GLY A 475 19.06 -5.65 0.81
N CYS A 476 18.45 -4.51 1.12
CA CYS A 476 17.42 -3.87 0.29
C CYS A 476 17.54 -2.34 0.25
N ASN A 477 17.93 -1.75 1.37
CA ASN A 477 17.93 -0.33 1.65
C ASN A 477 19.33 0.14 2.00
N THR A 478 19.62 1.41 1.69
CA THR A 478 20.79 2.09 2.23
C THR A 478 20.40 2.69 3.58
N CYS A 479 21.16 2.33 4.61
CA CYS A 479 20.91 2.63 5.99
C CYS A 479 22.09 3.37 6.62
N PHE A 480 21.82 4.14 7.67
CA PHE A 480 22.84 4.73 8.53
C PHE A 480 22.49 4.56 10.00
N LYS A 481 23.48 4.35 10.86
CA LYS A 481 23.29 4.24 12.32
C LYS A 481 23.03 5.62 12.93
N ILE A 482 22.12 5.70 13.90
CA ILE A 482 21.83 6.92 14.64
C ILE A 482 22.73 6.96 15.88
N GLU A 483 23.48 8.06 16.05
CA GLU A 483 24.46 8.19 17.13
C GLU A 483 23.77 8.09 18.51
N GLY A 484 24.22 7.14 19.33
CA GLY A 484 23.71 6.92 20.69
C GLY A 484 22.44 6.08 20.79
N SER A 485 22.01 5.40 19.73
CA SER A 485 20.90 4.43 19.78
C SER A 485 21.17 3.18 18.94
N ASP A 486 20.48 2.08 19.27
CA ASP A 486 20.53 0.82 18.50
C ASP A 486 19.62 0.86 17.25
N GLN A 487 19.26 2.06 16.79
CA GLN A 487 18.34 2.27 15.67
C GLN A 487 19.09 2.77 14.44
N ALA A 488 18.64 2.34 13.26
CA ALA A 488 19.13 2.80 11.98
C ALA A 488 18.05 3.55 11.20
N GLY A 489 18.45 4.59 10.47
CA GLY A 489 17.62 5.26 9.47
C GLY A 489 17.89 4.68 8.09
N CYS A 490 16.86 4.16 7.41
CA CYS A 490 16.99 3.50 6.11
C CYS A 490 16.11 4.15 5.02
N THR A 491 16.58 4.12 3.77
CA THR A 491 15.76 4.44 2.60
C THR A 491 14.68 3.37 2.44
N LYS A 492 13.42 3.60 2.80
CA LYS A 492 12.35 2.57 2.87
C LYS A 492 11.89 2.04 1.50
N MET A 493 12.77 1.39 0.76
CA MET A 493 12.48 0.74 -0.52
C MET A 493 11.97 -0.68 -0.29
N ALA A 494 11.10 -1.16 -1.18
CA ALA A 494 10.62 -2.54 -1.14
C ALA A 494 11.46 -3.39 -2.11
N CYS A 495 11.99 -4.52 -1.62
CA CYS A 495 12.71 -5.49 -2.43
C CYS A 495 12.02 -6.84 -2.36
N ALA A 496 11.94 -7.53 -3.51
CA ALA A 496 11.36 -8.86 -3.59
C ALA A 496 12.23 -9.93 -2.90
N LYS A 497 13.52 -9.66 -2.73
CA LYS A 497 14.49 -10.49 -2.01
C LYS A 497 15.57 -9.59 -1.39
N TYR A 498 16.06 -9.94 -0.21
CA TYR A 498 17.19 -9.25 0.43
C TYR A 498 18.50 -9.89 -0.04
N ASP A 499 19.43 -9.04 -0.48
CA ASP A 499 20.81 -9.38 -0.77
C ASP A 499 21.65 -9.41 0.53
N GLU A 500 22.90 -9.83 0.44
CA GLU A 500 23.83 -9.87 1.58
C GLU A 500 24.09 -8.44 2.12
N PRO A 501 23.88 -8.18 3.42
CA PRO A 501 24.19 -6.89 4.03
C PRO A 501 25.69 -6.57 3.93
N LYS A 502 26.04 -5.32 3.61
CA LYS A 502 27.44 -4.88 3.51
C LYS A 502 27.67 -3.49 4.07
N CYS A 503 28.85 -3.27 4.66
CA CYS A 503 29.29 -1.95 5.09
C CYS A 503 29.63 -1.08 3.86
N LEU A 504 29.29 0.21 3.90
CA LEU A 504 29.53 1.17 2.82
C LEU A 504 30.58 2.23 3.21
N ASP A 505 31.10 2.19 4.43
CA ASP A 505 32.12 3.15 4.89
C ASP A 505 33.53 2.86 4.34
N ASP A 506 33.75 1.67 3.78
CA ASP A 506 35.04 1.26 3.22
C ASP A 506 35.39 1.92 1.86
N ASP A 507 34.51 2.78 1.32
CA ASP A 507 34.76 3.56 0.10
C ASP A 507 35.27 5.00 0.36
N LYS A 508 35.56 5.36 1.63
CA LYS A 508 36.31 6.58 1.95
C LYS A 508 37.75 6.23 2.26
N SER A 509 38.59 6.19 1.22
CA SER A 509 40.02 6.38 1.42
C SER A 509 40.23 7.68 2.20
N ASP A 510 41.01 7.60 3.27
CA ASP A 510 41.45 8.70 4.10
C ASP A 510 41.84 9.93 3.26
N GLU A 511 40.93 10.90 3.11
CA GLU A 511 41.32 12.27 2.80
C GLU A 511 41.96 12.80 4.08
N GLU A 512 43.28 12.85 4.06
CA GLU A 512 44.13 13.33 5.15
C GLU A 512 43.88 14.84 5.33
N ILE A 513 42.87 15.17 6.14
CA ILE A 513 42.51 16.54 6.51
C ILE A 513 43.62 17.08 7.41
N CYS A 514 44.34 18.11 6.96
CA CYS A 514 45.30 18.80 7.81
C CYS A 514 44.55 19.70 8.81
N THR A 515 45.05 19.79 10.05
CA THR A 515 44.50 20.70 11.08
C THR A 515 45.50 21.74 11.55
N GLU A 516 46.80 21.48 11.35
CA GLU A 516 47.91 22.39 11.60
C GLU A 516 49.02 22.22 10.55
N ASP A 517 49.88 23.22 10.37
CA ASP A 517 50.96 23.18 9.36
C ASP A 517 51.94 22.00 9.58
N SER A 518 52.06 21.48 10.81
CA SER A 518 52.88 20.29 11.10
C SER A 518 52.30 18.99 10.57
N ASP A 519 51.04 19.00 10.15
CA ASP A 519 50.39 17.87 9.48
C ASP A 519 50.78 17.82 7.99
N CYS A 520 51.37 18.89 7.45
CA CYS A 520 51.77 19.02 6.05
C CYS A 520 53.26 18.74 5.82
N SER A 521 53.63 18.42 4.58
CA SER A 521 55.03 18.15 4.21
C SER A 521 55.87 19.43 4.28
N GLU A 522 57.19 19.28 4.47
CA GLU A 522 58.13 20.39 4.63
C GLU A 522 58.13 21.31 3.39
N GLY A 523 57.47 22.47 3.49
CA GLY A 523 57.27 23.42 2.37
C GLY A 523 55.80 23.76 2.08
N GLU A 524 54.86 23.06 2.71
CA GLU A 524 53.41 23.28 2.58
C GLU A 524 52.82 23.84 3.89
N ILE A 525 51.69 24.54 3.79
CA ILE A 525 50.92 25.09 4.92
C ILE A 525 49.46 24.64 4.81
N CYS A 526 48.81 24.45 5.95
CA CYS A 526 47.44 23.96 6.00
C CYS A 526 46.44 25.11 5.77
N ILE A 527 45.75 25.10 4.63
CA ILE A 527 44.74 26.09 4.26
C ILE A 527 43.42 25.36 3.95
N ASN A 528 42.34 25.76 4.63
CA ASN A 528 41.02 25.14 4.47
C ASN A 528 41.04 23.61 4.58
N SER A 529 41.89 23.07 5.45
CA SER A 529 42.03 21.64 5.70
C SER A 529 42.69 20.84 4.56
N GLU A 530 43.35 21.53 3.64
CA GLU A 530 44.22 20.96 2.60
C GLU A 530 45.63 21.56 2.71
N CYS A 531 46.68 20.77 2.43
CA CYS A 531 48.06 21.25 2.41
C CYS A 531 48.34 21.94 1.08
N GLU A 532 48.67 23.24 1.11
CA GLU A 532 49.01 24.05 -0.06
C GLU A 532 50.49 24.46 -0.02
N GLU A 533 51.17 24.54 -1.17
CA GLU A 533 52.55 25.03 -1.25
C GLU A 533 52.63 26.50 -0.78
N ASN A 534 53.59 26.80 0.10
CA ASN A 534 53.75 28.13 0.66
C ASN A 534 54.32 29.12 -0.40
N GLU A 535 53.46 29.79 -1.15
CA GLU A 535 53.83 30.82 -2.13
C GLU A 535 54.23 32.17 -1.47
N GLU A 536 55.26 32.18 -0.62
CA GLU A 536 55.96 33.41 -0.23
C GLU A 536 57.49 33.29 -0.40
N GLU A 537 57.93 33.35 -1.66
CA GLU A 537 59.17 34.01 -2.12
C GLU A 537 59.10 33.96 -3.66
N THR A 538 58.84 35.05 -4.39
CA THR A 538 59.86 36.04 -4.73
C THR A 538 59.23 37.38 -5.13
N THR A 539 59.52 38.42 -4.36
CA THR A 539 59.63 39.78 -4.88
C THR A 539 61.10 40.05 -5.20
N GLU A 540 61.44 40.07 -6.49
CA GLU A 540 62.53 40.90 -7.06
C GLU A 540 62.28 41.22 -8.53
#